data_AF-A0A8C8ACZ0-F1
#
_entry.id   AF-A0A8C8ACZ0-F1
#
_cell.length_a   1.000
_cell.length_b   1.000
_cell.length_c   1.000
_cell.angle_alpha   90.00
_cell.angle_beta   90.00
_cell.angle_gamma   90.00
#
_symmetry.space_group_name_H-M   'P 1'
#
loop_
_entity.id
_entity.type
_entity.pdbx_description
1 polymer ?
#
loop_
_entity_poly.entity_id
_entity_poly.type
_entity_poly.pdbx_seq_one_letter_code
_entity_poly.pdbx_strand_id
1 'polypeptide(L)' 'HYFPYYGKKAQVGPSYSNPLVAVKFLNITRNVEVKIVCKIIGAGITFDNVHDPYEGKVEFKLKIED' A
#
# COMPACT_ATOMS: atom_id res chain seq x y z
N HIS A 1 8.14 -16.75 -3.78
CA HIS A 1 9.25 -15.77 -3.83
C HIS A 1 8.91 -14.75 -4.92
N TYR A 2 8.80 -13.45 -4.60
CA TYR A 2 8.28 -12.42 -5.52
C TYR A 2 9.35 -11.44 -6.02
N PHE A 3 10.50 -11.38 -5.35
CA PHE A 3 11.60 -10.48 -5.70
C PHE A 3 12.84 -11.30 -6.09
N PRO A 4 13.70 -10.78 -6.99
CA PRO A 4 13.56 -9.51 -7.70
C PRO A 4 12.57 -9.58 -8.88
N TYR A 5 12.02 -8.43 -9.27
CA TYR A 5 11.26 -8.27 -10.51
C TYR A 5 12.24 -8.03 -11.67
N TYR A 6 12.23 -8.93 -12.67
CA TYR A 6 13.13 -8.90 -13.84
C TYR A 6 12.55 -8.12 -15.02
N GLY A 7 11.39 -7.49 -14.85
CA GLY A 7 10.76 -6.68 -15.89
C GLY A 7 9.75 -7.46 -16.73
N LYS A 8 8.79 -6.71 -17.30
CA LYS A 8 7.60 -7.26 -17.95
C LYS A 8 7.96 -8.27 -19.03
N LYS A 9 8.92 -7.94 -19.90
CA LYS A 9 9.35 -8.79 -21.04
C LYS A 9 9.95 -10.13 -20.60
N ALA A 10 10.74 -10.14 -19.53
CA ALA A 10 11.37 -11.34 -19.02
C ALA A 10 10.36 -12.27 -18.31
N GLN A 11 9.28 -11.70 -17.78
CA GLN A 11 8.28 -12.39 -16.97
C GLN A 11 6.88 -12.36 -17.60
N VAL A 12 6.78 -12.35 -18.94
CA VAL A 12 5.49 -12.44 -19.66
C VAL A 12 4.89 -13.85 -19.59
N GLY A 13 5.73 -14.89 -19.56
CA GLY A 13 5.30 -16.29 -19.60
C GLY A 13 4.42 -16.68 -18.40
N PRO A 14 4.98 -16.80 -17.19
CA PRO A 14 4.20 -16.82 -15.96
C PRO A 14 3.85 -15.36 -15.65
N SER A 15 2.67 -14.89 -16.02
CA SER A 15 2.26 -13.49 -15.87
C SER A 15 2.56 -12.97 -14.46
N TYR A 16 3.68 -12.26 -14.30
CA TYR A 16 4.10 -11.75 -12.99
C TYR A 16 3.00 -10.84 -12.44
N SER A 17 2.68 -11.02 -11.16
CA SER A 17 1.73 -10.19 -10.44
C SER A 17 2.35 -9.78 -9.11
N ASN A 18 2.18 -8.51 -8.74
CA ASN A 18 2.63 -7.99 -7.46
C ASN A 18 1.93 -8.74 -6.31
N PRO A 19 2.64 -9.05 -5.21
CA PRO A 19 1.98 -9.53 -4.01
C PRO A 19 1.03 -8.45 -3.47
N LEU A 20 -0.15 -8.88 -3.00
CA LEU A 20 -1.18 -7.99 -2.49
C LEU A 20 -1.43 -8.26 -1.00
N VAL A 21 -1.85 -7.22 -0.29
CA VAL A 21 -2.27 -7.30 1.12
C VAL A 21 -3.64 -6.64 1.25
N ALA A 22 -4.57 -7.31 1.92
CA ALA A 22 -5.86 -6.75 2.31
C ALA A 22 -5.81 -6.30 3.77
N VAL A 23 -6.31 -5.10 4.06
CA VAL A 23 -6.41 -4.56 5.43
C VAL A 23 -7.88 -4.52 5.83
N LYS A 24 -8.23 -5.27 6.88
CA LYS A 24 -9.57 -5.22 7.49
C LYS A 24 -9.54 -4.30 8.71
N PHE A 25 -10.21 -3.17 8.62
CA PHE A 25 -10.34 -2.26 9.75
C PHE A 25 -11.40 -2.77 10.72
N LEU A 26 -10.98 -3.05 11.96
CA LEU A 26 -11.86 -3.60 13.00
C LEU A 26 -12.42 -2.53 13.96
N ASN A 27 -11.78 -1.36 14.01
CA ASN A 27 -12.11 -0.30 14.95
C ASN A 27 -12.14 1.06 14.22
N ILE A 28 -13.25 1.34 13.55
CA ILE A 28 -13.51 2.62 12.88
C ILE A 28 -14.83 3.17 13.41
N THR A 29 -14.80 4.40 13.90
CA THR A 29 -15.99 5.13 14.34
C THR A 29 -16.84 5.51 13.14
N ARG A 30 -18.12 5.14 13.15
CA ARG A 30 -19.07 5.51 12.09
C ARG A 30 -19.38 7.01 12.10
N ASN A 31 -19.78 7.52 10.94
CA ASN A 31 -20.13 8.92 10.68
C ASN A 31 -19.00 9.93 10.96
N VAL A 32 -17.78 9.45 11.21
CA VAL A 32 -16.58 10.26 11.43
C VAL A 32 -15.62 10.02 10.28
N GLU A 33 -15.08 11.10 9.70
CA GLU A 33 -13.99 11.00 8.74
C GLU A 33 -12.67 10.79 9.49
N VAL A 34 -11.96 9.70 9.16
CA VAL A 34 -10.64 9.40 9.69
C VAL A 34 -9.60 9.43 8.57
N LYS A 35 -8.40 9.91 8.87
CA LYS A 35 -7.25 9.86 7.95
C LYS A 35 -6.39 8.64 8.29
N ILE A 36 -6.23 7.73 7.35
CA ILE A 36 -5.47 6.49 7.50
C ILE A 36 -4.18 6.60 6.69
N VAL A 37 -3.07 6.13 7.28
CA VAL A 37 -1.76 6.02 6.64
C VAL A 37 -1.29 4.58 6.70
N CYS A 38 -1.15 3.92 5.56
CA CYS A 38 -0.57 2.59 5.44
C CYS A 38 0.89 2.73 5.01
N LYS A 39 1.83 2.18 5.80
CA LYS A 39 3.27 2.26 5.54
C LYS A 39 3.84 0.88 5.26
N ILE A 40 4.80 0.78 4.35
CA ILE A 40 5.60 -0.42 4.16
C ILE A 40 6.82 -0.33 5.07
N ILE A 41 7.00 -1.33 5.94
CA ILE A 41 8.18 -1.43 6.81
C ILE A 41 9.10 -2.50 6.22
N GLY A 42 10.27 -2.10 5.74
CA GLY A 42 11.25 -3.00 5.13
C GLY A 42 12.60 -2.34 4.94
N ALA A 43 13.65 -3.16 4.83
CA ALA A 43 14.99 -2.65 4.58
C ALA A 43 15.05 -1.92 3.23
N GLY A 44 15.60 -0.70 3.24
CA GLY A 44 15.73 0.14 2.04
C GLY A 44 14.45 0.83 1.56
N ILE A 45 13.37 0.82 2.35
CA ILE A 45 12.11 1.51 2.03
C ILE A 45 11.93 2.72 2.96
N THR A 46 11.82 3.91 2.37
CA THR A 46 11.55 5.19 3.04
C THR A 46 10.09 5.60 2.88
N PHE A 47 9.58 6.44 3.79
CA PHE A 47 8.19 6.94 3.75
C PHE A 47 8.01 8.36 4.30
N ASP A 48 9.13 9.06 4.48
CA ASP A 48 9.27 10.39 5.06
C ASP A 48 9.57 11.47 4.01
N ASN A 49 9.55 11.12 2.71
CA ASN A 49 9.65 12.08 1.62
C ASN A 49 8.49 13.09 1.69
N VAL A 50 8.82 14.37 1.86
CA VAL A 50 7.84 15.47 1.96
C VAL A 50 7.32 15.94 0.60
N HIS A 51 8.03 15.62 -0.48
CA HIS A 51 7.66 15.98 -1.84
C HIS A 51 6.83 14.90 -2.53
N ASP A 52 6.99 13.64 -2.11
CA ASP A 52 6.20 12.51 -2.60
C ASP A 52 5.40 11.85 -1.46
N PRO A 53 4.08 12.13 -1.34
CA PRO A 53 3.25 11.54 -0.31
C PRO A 53 2.98 10.03 -0.50
N TYR A 54 3.42 9.42 -1.62
CA TYR A 54 3.19 8.01 -1.95
C TYR A 54 4.47 7.16 -1.97
N GLU A 55 5.63 7.72 -1.63
CA GLU A 55 6.86 6.96 -1.45
C GLU A 55 6.74 6.06 -0.20
N GLY A 56 6.73 4.74 -0.38
CA GLY A 56 6.68 3.75 0.72
C GLY A 56 5.45 3.80 1.63
N LYS A 57 4.46 4.65 1.33
CA LYS A 57 3.20 4.76 2.06
C LYS A 57 2.04 5.12 1.13
N VAL A 58 0.82 4.97 1.63
CA VAL A 58 -0.39 5.54 1.03
C VAL A 58 -1.24 6.17 2.13
N GLU A 59 -1.79 7.35 1.85
CA GLU A 59 -2.69 8.08 2.74
C GLU A 59 -4.07 8.20 2.09
N PHE A 60 -5.13 7.91 2.83
CA PHE A 60 -6.50 8.09 2.35
C PHE A 60 -7.44 8.46 3.49
N LYS A 61 -8.56 9.11 3.13
CA LYS A 61 -9.66 9.42 4.05
C LYS A 61 -10.70 8.31 3.97
N LEU A 62 -11.21 7.90 5.13
CA LEU A 62 -12.27 6.92 5.24
C LEU A 62 -13.38 7.48 6.14
N LYS A 63 -14.62 7.40 5.66
CA LYS A 63 -15.82 7.62 6.47
C LYS A 63 -16.76 6.46 6.18
N ILE A 64 -17.24 5.80 7.23
CA ILE A 64 -18.25 4.75 7.14
C ILE A 64 -19.57 5.38 7.60
N GLU A 65 -20.52 5.50 6.68
CA GLU A 65 -21.87 5.97 6.97
C GLU A 65 -22.74 4.81 7.48
N ASP A 66 -23.84 5.14 8.16
CA ASP A 66 -24.78 4.14 8.68
C ASP A 66 -25.57 3.40 7.59
#